data_AF-A0A925BET3-F1
#
_entry.id   AF-A0A925BET3-F1
#
_cell.length_a   1.000
_cell.length_b   1.000
_cell.length_c   1.000
_cell.angle_alpha   90.00
_cell.angle_beta   90.00
_cell.angle_gamma   90.00
#
_symmetry.space_group_name_H-M   'P 1'
#
loop_
_entity.id
_entity.type
_entity.pdbx_description
1 polymer ?
#
loop_
_entity_poly.entity_id
_entity_poly.type
_entity_poly.pdbx_seq_one_letter_code
_entity_poly.pdbx_strand_id
1 'polypeptide(L)'
;MFVIVPLLIVVCAVLASAVWAQNDAAFVMVQANAAYEEGDYAGAIGLYESLIVSEVVDGALYINLGNAYYQTGGLGPALINFRRAEQII
;
A
#
# COMPACT_ATOMS: atom_id res chain seq x y z
N MET A 1 -14.51 -22.31 -30.88
CA MET A 1 -14.66 -20.86 -31.16
C MET A 1 -15.59 -20.15 -30.16
N PHE A 2 -16.74 -20.74 -29.78
CA PHE A 2 -17.70 -20.12 -28.85
C PHE A 2 -17.27 -19.97 -27.38
N VAL A 3 -16.27 -20.73 -26.90
CA VAL A 3 -15.82 -20.70 -25.48
C VAL A 3 -14.67 -19.71 -25.23
N ILE A 4 -13.92 -19.37 -26.28
CA ILE A 4 -12.72 -18.51 -26.19
C ILE A 4 -13.10 -17.05 -26.00
N VAL A 5 -14.19 -16.61 -26.63
CA VAL A 5 -14.70 -15.23 -26.54
C VAL A 5 -15.20 -14.87 -25.13
N PRO A 6 -16.05 -15.66 -24.45
CA PRO A 6 -16.44 -15.36 -23.07
C PRO A 6 -15.27 -15.47 -22.09
N LEU A 7 -14.31 -16.38 -22.33
CA LEU A 7 -13.08 -16.47 -21.51
C LEU A 7 -12.23 -15.21 -21.63
N LEU A 8 -12.04 -14.67 -22.85
CA LEU A 8 -11.33 -13.41 -23.07
C LEU A 8 -12.02 -12.22 -22.39
N ILE A 9 -13.35 -12.15 -22.44
CA ILE A 9 -14.12 -11.07 -21.80
C ILE A 9 -13.93 -11.12 -20.27
N VAL A 10 -13.98 -12.31 -19.67
CA VAL A 10 -13.75 -12.48 -18.22
C VAL A 10 -12.33 -12.08 -17.84
N VAL A 11 -11.33 -12.48 -18.62
CA VAL A 11 -9.92 -12.08 -18.39
C VAL A 11 -9.77 -10.55 -18.52
N CYS A 12 -10.35 -9.93 -19.54
CA CYS A 12 -10.33 -8.47 -19.69
C CYS A 12 -11.00 -7.74 -18.52
N ALA A 13 -12.12 -8.27 -18.01
CA ALA A 13 -12.82 -7.67 -16.86
C ALA A 13 -12.00 -7.74 -15.57
N VAL A 14 -11.31 -8.87 -15.31
CA VAL A 14 -10.43 -9.03 -14.14
C VAL A 14 -9.21 -8.10 -14.22
N LEU A 15 -8.60 -7.99 -15.41
CA LEU A 15 -7.47 -7.08 -15.62
C LEU A 15 -7.88 -5.62 -15.46
N ALA A 16 -9.08 -5.24 -15.91
CA ALA A 16 -9.59 -3.90 -15.69
C ALA A 16 -9.68 -3.60 -14.20
N SER A 17 -10.33 -4.45 -13.38
CA SER A 17 -10.46 -4.20 -11.93
C SER A 17 -9.13 -4.04 -11.18
N ALA A 18 -8.08 -4.73 -11.61
CA ALA A 18 -6.76 -4.60 -11.00
C ALA A 18 -6.13 -3.21 -11.23
N VAL A 19 -6.39 -2.58 -12.39
CA VAL A 19 -5.87 -1.25 -12.72
C VAL A 19 -6.50 -0.16 -11.85
N TRP A 20 -7.80 -0.26 -11.55
CA TRP A 20 -8.48 0.71 -10.67
C TRP A 20 -7.96 0.63 -9.24
N ALA A 21 -7.78 -0.59 -8.71
CA ALA A 21 -7.25 -0.80 -7.36
C ALA A 21 -5.80 -0.26 -7.20
N GLN A 22 -4.95 -0.43 -8.21
CA GLN A 22 -3.59 0.13 -8.19
C GLN A 22 -3.57 1.66 -8.25
N ASN A 23 -4.48 2.25 -9.02
CA ASN A 23 -4.58 3.71 -9.11
C ASN A 23 -5.01 4.34 -7.78
N ASP A 24 -5.93 3.67 -7.05
CA ASP A 24 -6.36 4.09 -5.72
C ASP A 24 -5.22 3.95 -4.70
N ALA A 25 -4.47 2.84 -4.73
CA ALA A 25 -3.34 2.63 -3.83
C ALA A 25 -2.22 3.67 -4.01
N ALA A 26 -1.87 4.01 -5.25
CA ALA A 26 -0.86 5.03 -5.52
C ALA A 26 -1.30 6.41 -5.00
N PHE A 27 -2.57 6.76 -5.18
CA PHE A 27 -3.12 8.01 -4.66
C PHE A 27 -3.12 8.08 -3.13
N VAL A 28 -3.49 6.99 -2.45
CA VAL A 28 -3.42 6.90 -0.99
C VAL A 28 -1.97 6.96 -0.49
N MET A 29 -1.01 6.37 -1.21
CA MET A 29 0.41 6.48 -0.87
C MET A 29 0.90 7.93 -0.89
N VAL A 30 0.51 8.71 -1.91
CA VAL A 30 0.88 10.13 -2.01
C VAL A 30 0.29 10.93 -0.84
N GLN A 31 -0.98 10.68 -0.48
CA GLN A 31 -1.60 11.33 0.68
C GLN A 31 -0.92 10.96 1.99
N ALA A 32 -0.55 9.69 2.16
CA ALA A 32 0.16 9.22 3.36
C ALA A 32 1.53 9.89 3.49
N ASN A 33 2.27 9.99 2.38
CA ASN A 33 3.56 10.68 2.33
C ASN A 33 3.40 12.18 2.63
N ALA A 34 2.36 12.83 2.10
CA ALA A 34 2.08 14.24 2.39
C ALA A 34 1.77 14.47 3.88
N ALA A 35 0.92 13.63 4.48
CA ALA A 35 0.63 13.70 5.92
C ALA A 35 1.90 13.51 6.76
N TYR A 36 2.79 12.59 6.35
CA TYR A 36 4.07 12.38 7.03
C TYR A 36 4.98 13.62 6.94
N GLU A 37 5.11 14.22 5.76
CA GLU A 37 5.89 15.43 5.52
C GLU A 37 5.36 16.64 6.32
N GLU A 38 4.04 16.72 6.49
CA GLU A 38 3.38 17.75 7.31
C GLU A 38 3.50 17.50 8.82
N GLY A 39 4.05 16.35 9.23
CA GLY A 39 4.21 15.96 10.63
C GLY A 39 2.94 15.35 11.26
N ASP A 40 1.88 15.15 10.47
CA ASP A 40 0.72 14.36 10.89
C ASP A 40 1.04 12.86 10.78
N TYR A 41 1.91 12.39 11.67
CA TYR A 41 2.33 10.99 11.69
C TYR A 41 1.18 10.04 12.02
N ALA A 42 0.18 10.48 12.79
CA ALA A 42 -0.99 9.67 13.10
C ALA A 42 -1.88 9.47 11.85
N GLY A 43 -2.13 10.53 11.08
CA GLY A 43 -2.82 10.44 9.79
C GLY A 43 -2.05 9.60 8.78
N ALA A 44 -0.72 9.78 8.69
CA ALA A 44 0.14 8.98 7.83
C ALA A 44 0.07 7.48 8.16
N ILE A 45 0.15 7.11 9.45
CA ILE A 45 0.01 5.71 9.91
C ILE A 45 -1.31 5.12 9.42
N GLY A 46 -2.43 5.82 9.64
CA GLY A 46 -3.75 5.31 9.23
C GLY A 46 -3.86 5.08 7.72
N LEU A 47 -3.31 5.99 6.91
CA LEU A 47 -3.30 5.84 5.46
C LEU A 47 -2.39 4.69 5.00
N TYR A 48 -1.18 4.57 5.55
CA TYR A 48 -0.29 3.44 5.23
C TYR A 48 -0.88 2.09 5.67
N GLU A 49 -1.51 2.01 6.84
CA GLU A 49 -2.18 0.78 7.29
C GLU A 49 -3.33 0.39 6.34
N SER A 50 -4.07 1.37 5.82
CA SER A 50 -5.14 1.10 4.84
C SER A 50 -4.63 0.47 3.54
N LEU A 51 -3.40 0.83 3.12
CA LEU A 51 -2.74 0.21 1.98
C LEU A 51 -2.38 -1.26 2.27
N ILE A 52 -1.90 -1.56 3.48
CA ILE A 52 -1.63 -2.93 3.92
C ILE A 52 -2.92 -3.75 3.96
N VAL A 53 -4.02 -3.18 4.46
CA VAL A 53 -5.34 -3.84 4.45
C VAL A 53 -5.82 -4.11 3.03
N SER A 54 -5.45 -3.26 2.08
CA SER A 54 -5.72 -3.44 0.64
C SER A 54 -4.72 -4.38 -0.05
N GLU A 55 -3.97 -5.15 0.74
CA GLU A 55 -2.97 -6.14 0.29
C GLU A 55 -1.84 -5.56 -0.57
N VAL A 56 -1.55 -4.26 -0.44
CA VAL A 56 -0.42 -3.63 -1.12
C VAL A 56 0.89 -4.11 -0.50
N VAL A 57 1.75 -4.69 -1.33
CA VAL A 57 3.08 -5.16 -0.94
C VAL A 57 4.12 -4.29 -1.63
N ASP A 58 4.70 -3.35 -0.88
CA ASP A 58 5.67 -2.39 -1.39
C ASP A 58 6.71 -2.09 -0.30
N GLY A 59 8.00 -2.12 -0.63
CA GLY A 59 9.07 -1.89 0.33
C GLY A 59 9.06 -0.48 0.93
N ALA A 60 8.78 0.55 0.12
CA ALA A 60 8.71 1.94 0.55
C ALA A 60 7.52 2.18 1.48
N LEU A 61 6.37 1.51 1.25
CA LEU A 61 5.24 1.51 2.18
C LEU A 61 5.68 1.11 3.60
N TYR A 62 6.37 -0.04 3.70
CA TYR A 62 6.79 -0.55 5.00
C TYR A 62 7.88 0.31 5.65
N ILE A 63 8.81 0.87 4.87
CA ILE A 63 9.81 1.82 5.39
C ILE A 63 9.11 3.07 5.94
N ASN A 64 8.20 3.67 5.17
CA ASN A 64 7.56 4.91 5.56
C ASN A 64 6.62 4.73 6.75
N LEU A 65 5.87 3.62 6.81
CA LEU A 65 5.08 3.26 7.99
C LEU A 65 5.98 3.02 9.21
N GLY A 66 7.13 2.35 9.03
CA GLY A 66 8.11 2.16 10.08
C GLY A 66 8.63 3.50 10.64
N ASN A 67 8.94 4.45 9.76
CA ASN A 67 9.35 5.79 10.13
C ASN A 67 8.24 6.54 10.87
N ALA A 68 6.99 6.45 10.43
CA ALA A 68 5.85 7.12 11.08
C ALA A 68 5.62 6.59 12.51
N TYR A 69 5.72 5.28 12.70
CA TYR A 69 5.70 4.69 14.04
C TYR A 69 6.90 5.11 14.89
N TYR A 70 8.10 5.20 14.31
CA TYR A 70 9.28 5.67 15.03
C TYR A 70 9.08 7.10 15.55
N GLN A 71 8.57 8.01 14.72
CA GLN A 71 8.32 9.40 15.09
C GLN A 71 7.28 9.56 16.22
N THR A 72 6.36 8.60 16.34
CA THR A 72 5.35 8.56 17.40
C THR A 72 5.77 7.73 18.63
N GLY A 73 7.02 7.23 18.67
CA GLY A 73 7.56 6.44 19.77
C GLY A 73 7.20 4.94 19.74
N GLY A 74 6.50 4.48 18.70
CA GLY A 74 6.13 3.09 18.46
C GLY A 74 7.29 2.22 17.96
N LEU A 75 8.34 2.04 18.77
CA LEU A 75 9.56 1.31 18.36
C LEU A 75 9.30 -0.14 17.92
N GLY A 76 8.38 -0.85 18.57
CA GLY A 76 8.02 -2.22 18.21
C GLY A 76 7.41 -2.32 16.80
N PRO A 77 6.29 -1.61 16.53
CA PRO A 77 5.71 -1.51 15.20
C PRO A 77 6.70 -1.00 14.14
N ALA A 78 7.55 -0.03 14.48
CA ALA A 78 8.58 0.47 13.57
C ALA A 78 9.53 -0.66 13.11
N LEU A 79 10.11 -1.39 14.07
CA LEU A 79 11.01 -2.51 13.80
C LEU A 79 10.36 -3.61 12.96
N ILE A 80 9.10 -3.95 13.25
CA ILE A 80 8.36 -4.96 12.49
C ILE A 80 8.23 -4.54 11.02
N ASN A 81 7.90 -3.28 10.76
CA ASN A 81 7.74 -2.80 9.39
C ASN A 81 9.08 -2.69 8.65
N PHE A 82 10.17 -2.27 9.30
CA PHE A 82 11.49 -2.31 8.68
C PHE A 82 11.91 -3.74 8.28
N ARG A 83 11.65 -4.73 9.14
CA ARG A 83 11.91 -6.15 8.80
C ARG A 83 11.06 -6.65 7.64
N ARG A 84 9.82 -6.18 7.50
CA ARG A 84 8.99 -6.48 6.32
C ARG A 84 9.59 -5.89 5.06
N ALA A 85 10.07 -4.64 5.12
CA ALA A 85 10.74 -4.00 4.01
C ALA A 85 12.00 -4.77 3.57
N GLU A 86 12.83 -5.22 4.51
CA GLU A 86 14.02 -6.04 4.25
C GLU A 86 13.72 -7.37 3.53
N GLN A 87 12.50 -7.89 3.62
CA GLN A 87 12.10 -9.11 2.92
C GLN A 87 11.65 -8.85 1.47
N ILE A 88 11.39 -7.60 1.11
CA ILE A 88 10.78 -7.20 -0.16
C ILE A 88 11.79 -6.52 -1.09
N ILE A 89 12.73 -5.75 -0.53
CA ILE A 89 13.71 -4.93 -1.26
C ILE A 89 15.03 -5.69 -1.39
#